data_AF-A0ABD7Y877-F1
#
_entry.id   AF-A0ABD7Y877-F1
#
_cell.length_a   1.000
_cell.length_b   1.000
_cell.length_c   1.000
_cell.angle_alpha   90.00
_cell.angle_beta   90.00
_cell.angle_gamma   90.00
#
_symmetry.space_group_name_H-M   'P 1'
#
loop_
_entity.id
_entity.type
_entity.pdbx_description
1 polymer ?
#
loop_
_entity_poly.entity_id
_entity_poly.type
_entity_poly.pdbx_seq_one_letter_code
_entity_poly.pdbx_strand_id
1 'polypeptide(L)'
;MIVDLLPCERGRTHERAFVGALLETVRPGELWIVDGRFDTDALLSGWPRRGGAFVLREYGRSAACRPLGDWQEGGVFGDGRLREQPVGMVGEGGVSGAFRRIEWHRAEAPGEVVTLLTDLPAERFDAPQVVALSCRRWRDALPLALEPVTGGAPLGAVPARAALLASGIAAFAYNAFSVMTRVVGGALDLDARDVDRLPSLIADGVTATYAGMMIALPPDWWQRYDQLPATTLGQIVRMLAVHVDPRSERRRRRDNRLSAKSQALLRAATLERLMHDDGDDPAANVFSLRTIAMATRDFSSNPSKALRHAGEALVMVTKYNRPIALLVSIDDWNRLLGEVRETSFTRLSFDAAVTPQGVRAVGLGELSRV
;
A
#
# COMPACT_ATOMS: atom_id res chain seq x y z
N MET A 1 -6.69 1.28 7.31
CA MET A 1 -5.44 0.75 7.90
C MET A 1 -5.79 -0.06 9.12
N ILE A 2 -5.01 -1.08 9.42
CA ILE A 2 -5.04 -1.83 10.67
C ILE A 2 -4.34 -0.98 11.73
N VAL A 3 -5.06 -0.60 12.78
CA VAL A 3 -4.54 0.23 13.88
C VAL A 3 -4.16 -0.60 15.10
N ASP A 4 -4.91 -1.67 15.35
CA ASP A 4 -4.64 -2.64 16.41
C ASP A 4 -4.56 -4.04 15.80
N LEU A 5 -3.58 -4.83 16.25
CA LEU A 5 -3.39 -6.22 15.86
C LEU A 5 -3.20 -7.06 17.11
N LEU A 6 -4.18 -7.91 17.41
CA LEU A 6 -4.15 -8.84 18.54
C LEU A 6 -3.89 -10.27 18.04
N PRO A 7 -2.63 -10.74 17.99
CA PRO A 7 -2.32 -12.09 17.56
C PRO A 7 -2.80 -13.11 18.60
N CYS A 8 -3.47 -14.17 18.14
CA CYS A 8 -4.01 -15.21 19.02
C CYS A 8 -3.74 -16.61 18.47
N GLU A 9 -3.11 -17.48 19.27
CA GLU A 9 -2.94 -18.90 18.93
C GLU A 9 -4.28 -19.63 19.10
N ARG A 10 -4.86 -20.09 17.99
CA ARG A 10 -6.10 -20.89 18.03
C ARG A 10 -5.91 -22.12 18.93
N GLY A 11 -6.80 -22.28 19.90
CA GLY A 11 -6.86 -23.45 20.79
C GLY A 11 -6.06 -23.35 22.09
N ARG A 12 -5.28 -22.27 22.31
CA ARG A 12 -4.58 -22.05 23.60
C ARG A 12 -5.18 -20.94 24.45
N THR A 13 -5.66 -19.88 23.82
CA THR A 13 -6.27 -18.75 24.54
C THR A 13 -7.75 -19.00 24.76
N HIS A 14 -8.21 -18.82 26.00
CA HIS A 14 -9.63 -18.81 26.31
C HIS A 14 -10.29 -17.60 25.66
N GLU A 15 -11.43 -17.79 25.00
CA GLU A 15 -12.15 -16.75 24.27
C GLU A 15 -12.37 -15.47 25.10
N ARG A 16 -12.68 -15.61 26.40
CA ARG A 16 -12.82 -14.49 27.33
C ARG A 16 -11.53 -13.69 27.54
N ALA A 17 -10.37 -14.33 27.55
CA ALA A 17 -9.09 -13.64 27.68
C ALA A 17 -8.78 -12.82 26.42
N PHE A 18 -9.12 -13.36 25.25
CA PHE A 18 -9.01 -12.62 23.98
C PHE A 18 -9.94 -11.40 23.97
N VAL A 19 -11.21 -11.58 24.39
CA VAL A 19 -12.17 -10.48 24.51
C VAL A 19 -11.68 -9.42 25.50
N GLY A 20 -11.12 -9.80 26.64
CA GLY A 20 -10.54 -8.86 27.61
C GLY A 20 -9.45 -7.98 26.98
N ALA A 21 -8.48 -8.59 26.29
CA ALA A 21 -7.42 -7.86 25.61
C ALA A 21 -7.93 -6.97 24.46
N LEU A 22 -8.98 -7.40 23.75
CA LEU A 22 -9.64 -6.56 22.73
C LEU A 22 -10.30 -5.33 23.35
N LEU A 23 -10.94 -5.47 24.51
CA LEU A 23 -11.64 -4.37 25.16
C LEU A 23 -10.69 -3.32 25.76
N GLU A 24 -9.46 -3.71 26.10
CA GLU A 24 -8.40 -2.77 26.53
C GLU A 24 -8.00 -1.79 25.43
N THR A 25 -8.20 -2.11 24.14
CA THR A 25 -7.83 -1.23 23.03
C THR A 25 -8.91 -0.21 22.68
N VAL A 26 -10.14 -0.39 23.17
CA VAL A 26 -11.29 0.47 22.82
C VAL A 26 -11.08 1.87 23.39
N ARG A 27 -11.15 2.90 22.53
CA ARG A 27 -10.98 4.30 22.94
C ARG A 27 -12.31 5.07 22.95
N PRO A 28 -12.45 6.09 23.83
CA PRO A 28 -13.59 7.00 23.78
C PRO A 28 -13.74 7.68 22.41
N GLY A 29 -14.97 7.74 21.89
CA GLY A 29 -15.30 8.34 20.60
C GLY A 29 -15.24 7.38 19.41
N GLU A 30 -14.84 6.13 19.61
CA GLU A 30 -14.80 5.12 18.54
C GLU A 30 -16.13 4.37 18.42
N LEU A 31 -16.47 3.96 17.19
CA LEU A 31 -17.52 3.00 16.92
C LEU A 31 -16.91 1.69 16.46
N TRP A 32 -17.17 0.63 17.23
CA TRP A 32 -16.71 -0.72 16.95
C TRP A 32 -17.83 -1.55 16.33
N ILE A 33 -17.64 -1.99 15.08
CA ILE A 33 -18.55 -2.90 14.39
C ILE A 33 -17.91 -4.28 14.40
N VAL A 34 -18.52 -5.24 15.10
CA VAL A 34 -17.95 -6.57 15.29
C VAL A 34 -18.67 -7.59 14.41
N ASP A 35 -18.02 -7.96 13.31
CA ASP A 35 -18.48 -8.95 12.32
C ASP A 35 -17.67 -10.26 12.50
N GLY A 36 -17.98 -11.00 13.57
CA GLY A 36 -17.32 -12.25 13.91
C GLY A 36 -18.04 -13.04 15.00
N ARG A 37 -17.79 -14.36 15.05
CA ARG A 37 -18.35 -15.24 16.08
C ARG A 37 -17.53 -15.12 17.36
N PHE A 38 -17.90 -14.17 18.21
CA PHE A 38 -17.33 -13.96 19.54
C PHE A 38 -18.38 -14.21 20.62
N ASP A 39 -17.95 -14.50 21.84
CA ASP A 39 -18.78 -14.51 23.04
C ASP A 39 -19.37 -13.11 23.29
N THR A 40 -20.59 -12.89 22.80
CA THR A 40 -21.32 -11.62 22.93
C THR A 40 -21.55 -11.23 24.40
N ASP A 41 -21.76 -12.20 25.30
CA ASP A 41 -21.95 -11.93 26.73
C ASP A 41 -20.65 -11.39 27.35
N ALA A 42 -19.50 -11.95 26.96
CA ALA A 42 -18.19 -11.46 27.38
C ALA A 42 -17.90 -10.04 26.85
N LEU A 43 -18.25 -9.76 25.59
CA LEU A 43 -18.08 -8.42 24.98
C LEU A 43 -18.92 -7.37 25.69
N LEU A 44 -20.21 -7.66 25.91
CA LEU A 44 -21.14 -6.73 26.56
C LEU A 44 -20.79 -6.48 28.03
N SER A 45 -20.44 -7.53 28.78
CA SER A 45 -20.11 -7.39 30.20
C SER A 45 -18.82 -6.62 30.46
N GLY A 46 -17.82 -6.75 29.56
CA GLY A 46 -16.56 -6.03 29.66
C GLY A 46 -16.56 -4.65 28.97
N TRP A 47 -17.63 -4.28 28.27
CA TRP A 47 -17.62 -3.08 27.42
C TRP A 47 -17.30 -1.80 28.22
N PRO A 48 -16.33 -0.97 27.78
CA PRO A 48 -15.96 0.23 28.51
C PRO A 48 -17.05 1.29 28.40
N ARG A 49 -17.80 1.48 29.48
CA ARG A 49 -18.95 2.42 29.57
C ARG A 49 -18.61 3.89 29.42
N ARG A 50 -17.32 4.24 29.28
CA ARG A 50 -16.82 5.62 29.28
C ARG A 50 -16.37 6.11 27.91
N GLY A 51 -16.90 5.54 26.82
CA GLY A 51 -17.02 6.31 25.57
C GLY A 51 -16.86 5.58 24.25
N GLY A 52 -16.61 4.27 24.22
CA GLY A 52 -16.67 3.50 22.97
C GLY A 52 -18.12 3.07 22.69
N ALA A 53 -18.57 3.19 21.44
CA ALA A 53 -19.86 2.68 20.98
C ALA A 53 -19.68 1.35 20.22
N PHE A 54 -20.70 0.52 20.17
CA PHE A 54 -20.65 -0.78 19.50
C PHE A 54 -21.85 -1.06 18.59
N VAL A 55 -21.60 -1.91 17.59
CA VAL A 55 -22.60 -2.68 16.86
C VAL A 55 -22.11 -4.13 16.83
N LEU A 56 -22.78 -5.01 17.58
CA LEU A 56 -22.47 -6.43 17.66
C LEU A 56 -23.54 -7.22 16.92
N ARG A 57 -23.13 -8.20 16.10
CA ARG A 57 -24.06 -9.17 15.52
C ARG A 57 -24.09 -10.44 16.36
N GLU A 58 -25.28 -10.90 16.70
CA GLU A 58 -25.44 -12.20 17.34
C GLU A 58 -25.31 -13.33 16.31
N TYR A 59 -24.54 -14.38 16.64
CA TYR A 59 -24.41 -15.57 15.81
C TYR A 59 -24.84 -16.81 16.61
N GLY A 60 -25.98 -17.39 16.25
CA GLY A 60 -26.49 -18.66 16.79
C GLY A 60 -27.07 -18.56 18.20
N ARG A 61 -26.28 -18.17 19.20
CA ARG A 61 -26.73 -17.98 20.59
C ARG A 61 -26.99 -16.50 20.86
N SER A 62 -28.20 -16.19 21.31
CA SER A 62 -28.52 -14.84 21.79
C SER A 62 -27.85 -14.53 23.12
N ALA A 63 -27.41 -13.29 23.27
CA ALA A 63 -26.85 -12.78 24.51
C ALA A 63 -27.90 -12.81 25.62
N ALA A 64 -27.45 -13.03 26.85
CA ALA A 64 -28.26 -13.02 28.07
C ALA A 64 -28.68 -11.59 28.44
N CYS A 65 -29.51 -10.99 27.59
CA CYS A 65 -30.09 -9.67 27.77
C CYS A 65 -31.54 -9.78 28.26
N ARG A 66 -31.93 -8.93 29.21
CA ARG A 66 -33.32 -8.76 29.63
C ARG A 66 -34.00 -7.65 28.82
N PRO A 67 -35.25 -7.84 28.35
CA PRO A 67 -36.01 -6.76 27.74
C PRO A 67 -36.33 -5.69 28.79
N LEU A 68 -36.21 -4.42 28.41
CA LEU A 68 -36.53 -3.26 29.25
C LEU A 68 -37.82 -2.55 28.81
N GLY A 69 -38.38 -2.93 27.66
CA GLY A 69 -39.61 -2.38 27.10
C GLY A 69 -40.12 -3.24 25.95
N ASP A 70 -41.20 -2.81 25.33
CA ASP A 70 -41.82 -3.53 24.21
C ASP A 70 -41.09 -3.30 22.89
N TRP A 71 -41.29 -4.24 21.95
CA TRP A 71 -40.82 -4.10 20.58
C TRP A 71 -41.48 -2.89 19.90
N GLN A 72 -40.68 -2.12 19.19
CA GLN A 72 -41.08 -0.99 18.36
C GLN A 72 -40.80 -1.30 16.88
N GLU A 73 -41.55 -0.68 15.97
CA GLU A 73 -41.24 -0.75 14.54
C GLU A 73 -39.98 0.08 14.24
N GLY A 74 -38.95 -0.58 13.71
CA GLY A 74 -37.67 0.03 13.35
C GLY A 74 -37.58 0.44 11.88
N GLY A 75 -38.70 0.43 11.15
CA GLY A 75 -38.75 0.75 9.72
C GLY A 75 -38.41 -0.42 8.79
N VAL A 76 -37.84 -0.11 7.63
CA VAL A 76 -37.56 -1.05 6.54
C VAL A 76 -36.13 -0.83 6.05
N PHE A 77 -35.42 -1.92 5.76
CA PHE A 77 -34.10 -1.89 5.12
C PHE A 77 -34.03 -2.94 4.01
N GLY A 78 -33.79 -2.46 2.77
CA GLY A 78 -33.92 -3.28 1.58
C GLY A 78 -35.36 -3.78 1.41
N ASP A 79 -35.51 -5.08 1.27
CA ASP A 79 -36.77 -5.83 1.23
C ASP A 79 -37.26 -6.28 2.62
N GLY A 80 -36.43 -6.14 3.66
CA GLY A 80 -36.68 -6.66 5.00
C GLY A 80 -37.25 -5.63 5.98
N ARG A 81 -37.99 -6.11 6.99
CA ARG A 81 -38.58 -5.30 8.06
C ARG A 81 -37.68 -5.28 9.29
N LEU A 82 -37.68 -4.15 9.99
CA LEU A 82 -36.91 -3.95 11.20
C LEU A 82 -37.82 -3.80 12.41
N ARG A 83 -37.41 -4.41 13.52
CA ARG A 83 -37.98 -4.17 14.85
C ARG A 83 -36.86 -3.90 15.82
N GLU A 84 -37.11 -3.04 16.79
CA GLU A 84 -36.14 -2.75 17.83
C GLU A 84 -36.75 -2.81 19.22
N GLN A 85 -35.93 -3.12 20.21
CA GLN A 85 -36.35 -3.22 21.60
C GLN A 85 -35.22 -2.72 22.50
N PRO A 86 -35.52 -1.90 23.53
CA PRO A 86 -34.53 -1.60 24.56
C PRO A 86 -34.29 -2.83 25.43
N VAL A 87 -33.02 -3.17 25.64
CA VAL A 87 -32.56 -4.31 26.42
C VAL A 87 -31.44 -3.89 27.37
N GLY A 88 -31.15 -4.72 28.38
CA GLY A 88 -29.99 -4.53 29.25
C GLY A 88 -29.40 -5.87 29.68
N MET A 89 -28.18 -5.85 30.20
CA MET A 89 -27.54 -7.08 30.70
C MET A 89 -28.29 -7.65 31.92
N VAL A 90 -28.37 -8.98 32.00
CA VAL A 90 -28.91 -9.67 33.18
C VAL A 90 -27.98 -9.46 34.38
N GLY A 91 -28.53 -9.07 35.53
CA GLY A 91 -27.77 -8.80 36.77
C GLY A 91 -27.36 -7.34 36.97
N GLU A 92 -27.49 -6.49 35.95
CA GLU A 92 -27.21 -5.05 36.06
C GLU A 92 -28.49 -4.23 36.20
N GLY A 93 -28.68 -3.64 37.38
CA GLY A 93 -29.91 -2.98 37.81
C GLY A 93 -30.04 -1.49 37.50
N GLY A 94 -29.39 -0.95 36.45
CA GLY A 94 -29.40 0.51 36.21
C GLY A 94 -29.48 0.94 34.75
N VAL A 95 -29.95 2.19 34.52
CA VAL A 95 -30.08 2.86 33.21
C VAL A 95 -28.75 2.94 32.45
N SER A 96 -27.61 2.94 33.15
CA SER A 96 -26.25 2.94 32.57
C SER A 96 -25.83 1.63 31.90
N GLY A 97 -26.74 0.66 31.76
CA GLY A 97 -26.52 -0.60 31.04
C GLY A 97 -27.60 -0.92 30.00
N ALA A 98 -28.43 0.08 29.64
CA ALA A 98 -29.44 -0.08 28.60
C ALA A 98 -28.83 0.14 27.21
N PHE A 99 -29.18 -0.73 26.28
CA PHE A 99 -28.79 -0.66 24.86
C PHE A 99 -29.95 -1.19 24.01
N ARG A 100 -29.80 -1.17 22.70
CA ARG A 100 -30.85 -1.55 21.74
C ARG A 100 -30.55 -2.92 21.16
N ARG A 101 -31.59 -3.75 21.07
CA ARG A 101 -31.62 -4.93 20.22
C ARG A 101 -32.39 -4.58 18.96
N ILE A 102 -31.81 -4.81 17.79
CA ILE A 102 -32.43 -4.60 16.49
C ILE A 102 -32.51 -5.94 15.77
N GLU A 103 -33.69 -6.31 15.30
CA GLU A 103 -33.92 -7.50 14.49
C GLU A 103 -34.26 -7.11 13.06
N TRP A 104 -33.51 -7.67 12.12
CA TRP A 104 -33.77 -7.56 10.69
C TRP A 104 -34.35 -8.87 10.14
N HIS A 105 -35.63 -8.77 9.77
CA HIS A 105 -36.42 -9.84 9.20
C HIS A 105 -36.40 -9.71 7.67
N ARG A 106 -35.52 -10.47 7.01
CA ARG A 106 -35.32 -10.43 5.55
C ARG A 106 -36.50 -11.11 4.83
N ALA A 107 -36.99 -10.51 3.74
CA ALA A 107 -38.12 -11.09 3.01
C ALA A 107 -37.68 -12.29 2.13
N GLU A 108 -36.48 -12.23 1.55
CA GLU A 108 -35.90 -13.32 0.74
C GLU A 108 -35.51 -14.59 1.53
N ALA A 109 -35.39 -14.52 2.85
CA ALA A 109 -35.00 -15.65 3.71
C ALA A 109 -35.90 -15.75 4.96
N PRO A 110 -37.19 -16.11 4.78
CA PRO A 110 -38.14 -16.17 5.88
C PRO A 110 -37.68 -17.18 6.94
N GLY A 111 -37.34 -16.67 8.14
CA GLY A 111 -36.83 -17.45 9.27
C GLY A 111 -35.37 -17.16 9.66
N GLU A 112 -34.59 -16.53 8.79
CA GLU A 112 -33.25 -16.04 9.14
C GLU A 112 -33.34 -14.59 9.62
N VAL A 113 -33.35 -14.41 10.95
CA VAL A 113 -33.36 -13.09 11.59
C VAL A 113 -31.92 -12.69 11.91
N VAL A 114 -31.51 -11.51 11.44
CA VAL A 114 -30.24 -10.92 11.85
C VAL A 114 -30.49 -10.07 13.09
N THR A 115 -29.96 -10.52 14.22
CA THR A 115 -30.05 -9.77 15.49
C THR A 115 -28.77 -9.00 15.72
N LEU A 116 -28.92 -7.70 15.99
CA LEU A 116 -27.86 -6.76 16.29
C LEU A 116 -28.07 -6.15 17.68
N LEU A 117 -26.98 -5.90 18.39
CA LEU A 117 -26.97 -5.17 19.65
C LEU A 117 -26.14 -3.89 19.49
N THR A 118 -26.64 -2.77 19.99
CA THR A 118 -25.94 -1.48 19.87
C THR A 118 -26.28 -0.53 21.02
N ASP A 119 -25.30 0.22 21.50
CA ASP A 119 -25.47 1.34 22.43
C ASP A 119 -25.61 2.70 21.71
N LEU A 120 -25.70 2.70 20.38
CA LEU A 120 -25.90 3.92 19.59
C LEU A 120 -27.28 4.54 19.88
N PRO A 121 -27.34 5.87 20.14
CA PRO A 121 -28.59 6.56 20.46
C PRO A 121 -29.53 6.58 19.25
N ALA A 122 -30.80 6.25 19.47
CA ALA A 122 -31.83 6.20 18.43
C ALA A 122 -32.09 7.56 17.77
N GLU A 123 -31.86 8.66 18.49
CA GLU A 123 -32.05 10.03 17.99
C GLU A 123 -31.03 10.39 16.91
N ARG A 124 -29.86 9.73 16.88
CA ARG A 124 -28.79 10.00 15.89
C ARG A 124 -28.62 8.88 14.89
N PHE A 125 -28.89 7.64 15.29
CA PHE A 125 -28.69 6.45 14.48
C PHE A 125 -29.96 5.58 14.52
N ASP A 126 -30.75 5.68 13.46
CA ASP A 126 -31.96 4.86 13.32
C ASP A 126 -31.61 3.37 13.07
N ALA A 127 -32.58 2.48 13.24
CA ALA A 127 -32.36 1.05 13.05
C ALA A 127 -31.87 0.69 11.63
N PRO A 128 -32.41 1.28 10.53
CA PRO A 128 -31.88 1.06 9.18
C PRO A 128 -30.41 1.44 9.02
N GLN A 129 -29.96 2.56 9.60
CA GLN A 129 -28.56 2.99 9.56
C GLN A 129 -27.65 2.00 10.29
N VAL A 130 -28.05 1.52 11.47
CA VAL A 130 -27.28 0.51 12.23
C VAL A 130 -27.16 -0.80 11.44
N VAL A 131 -28.26 -1.23 10.81
CA VAL A 131 -28.26 -2.45 9.98
C VAL A 131 -27.36 -2.26 8.76
N ALA A 132 -27.44 -1.12 8.08
CA ALA A 132 -26.57 -0.78 6.96
C ALA A 132 -25.08 -0.84 7.33
N LEU A 133 -24.73 -0.29 8.50
CA LEU A 133 -23.37 -0.36 9.06
C LEU A 133 -22.94 -1.82 9.28
N SER A 134 -23.81 -2.66 9.84
CA SER A 134 -23.51 -4.08 10.11
C SER A 134 -23.41 -4.94 8.84
N CYS A 135 -24.17 -4.61 7.79
CA CYS A 135 -24.19 -5.37 6.53
C CYS A 135 -22.98 -5.08 5.66
N ARG A 136 -22.31 -3.94 5.87
CA ARG A 136 -21.06 -3.64 5.20
C ARG A 136 -19.99 -4.60 5.72
N ARG A 137 -19.62 -5.61 4.92
CA ARG A 137 -18.50 -6.48 5.28
C ARG A 137 -17.30 -5.59 5.49
N TRP A 138 -16.65 -5.74 6.64
CA TRP A 138 -15.47 -4.94 6.96
C TRP A 138 -14.41 -5.06 5.85
N ARG A 139 -14.30 -6.24 5.21
CA ARG A 139 -13.44 -6.51 4.04
C ARG A 139 -13.73 -5.61 2.83
N ASP A 140 -15.00 -5.29 2.59
CA ASP A 140 -15.40 -4.43 1.47
C ASP A 140 -15.13 -2.95 1.76
N ALA A 141 -14.92 -2.59 3.03
CA ALA A 141 -14.50 -1.25 3.44
C ALA A 141 -12.98 -1.04 3.33
N LEU A 142 -12.22 -2.08 2.97
CA LEU A 142 -10.76 -2.04 2.93
C LEU A 142 -10.24 -1.62 1.56
N PRO A 143 -9.20 -0.77 1.49
CA PRO A 143 -8.58 -0.37 0.22
C PRO A 143 -7.90 -1.52 -0.53
N LEU A 144 -7.67 -2.67 0.11
CA LEU A 144 -6.98 -3.83 -0.44
C LEU A 144 -7.64 -5.13 0.04
N ALA A 145 -7.58 -6.14 -0.82
CA ALA A 145 -7.98 -7.51 -0.52
C ALA A 145 -7.13 -8.10 0.62
N LEU A 146 -7.78 -8.69 1.62
CA LEU A 146 -7.11 -9.29 2.79
C LEU A 146 -6.89 -10.79 2.66
N GLU A 147 -7.36 -11.43 1.60
CA GLU A 147 -7.10 -12.83 1.32
C GLU A 147 -5.63 -13.23 1.48
N PRO A 148 -4.63 -12.37 1.17
CA PRO A 148 -3.23 -12.72 1.43
C PRO A 148 -2.82 -12.73 2.92
N VAL A 149 -3.54 -11.98 3.76
CA VAL A 149 -3.31 -11.83 5.21
C VAL A 149 -4.12 -12.87 6.00
N THR A 150 -5.34 -13.17 5.56
CA THR A 150 -6.32 -14.01 6.28
C THR A 150 -6.53 -15.38 5.66
N GLY A 151 -6.28 -15.54 4.35
CA GLY A 151 -6.41 -16.80 3.63
C GLY A 151 -5.10 -17.57 3.72
N GLY A 152 -5.12 -18.78 4.28
CA GLY A 152 -3.91 -19.57 4.54
C GLY A 152 -3.07 -20.01 3.34
N ALA A 153 -3.29 -19.49 2.13
CA ALA A 153 -2.51 -19.87 0.94
C ALA A 153 -1.09 -19.25 0.91
N PRO A 154 -0.87 -17.95 1.18
CA PRO A 154 0.50 -17.40 1.24
C PRO A 154 1.24 -17.80 2.52
N LEU A 155 0.49 -18.08 3.59
CA LEU A 155 1.02 -18.52 4.88
C LEU A 155 1.03 -20.05 5.04
N GLY A 156 0.56 -20.81 4.05
CA GLY A 156 0.41 -22.27 4.16
C GLY A 156 1.74 -23.01 4.27
N ALA A 157 2.82 -22.41 3.77
CA ALA A 157 4.18 -22.91 3.93
C ALA A 157 4.85 -22.43 5.23
N VAL A 158 4.22 -21.54 5.99
CA VAL A 158 4.78 -21.01 7.24
C VAL A 158 4.57 -22.05 8.36
N PRO A 159 5.63 -22.43 9.10
CA PRO A 159 5.47 -23.32 10.25
C PRO A 159 4.48 -22.75 11.27
N ALA A 160 3.67 -23.60 11.91
CA ALA A 160 2.65 -23.16 12.87
C ALA A 160 3.18 -22.20 13.95
N ARG A 161 4.40 -22.44 14.45
CA ARG A 161 5.09 -21.58 15.43
C ARG A 161 5.39 -20.15 14.94
N ALA A 162 5.43 -19.93 13.63
CA ALA A 162 5.71 -18.64 13.00
C ALA A 162 4.45 -18.01 12.39
N ALA A 163 3.29 -18.66 12.50
CA ALA A 163 2.04 -18.19 11.89
C ALA A 163 1.64 -16.80 12.40
N LEU A 164 1.74 -16.55 13.71
CA LEU A 164 1.43 -15.24 14.29
C LEU A 164 2.35 -14.13 13.80
N LEU A 165 3.66 -14.41 13.72
CA LEU A 165 4.63 -13.46 13.18
C LEU A 165 4.31 -13.16 11.71
N ALA A 166 4.01 -14.18 10.93
CA ALA A 166 3.71 -14.01 9.52
C ALA A 166 2.39 -13.25 9.29
N SER A 167 1.37 -13.46 10.13
CA SER A 167 0.17 -12.63 10.15
C SER A 167 0.49 -11.17 10.49
N GLY A 168 1.41 -10.92 11.43
CA GLY A 168 1.89 -9.58 11.75
C GLY A 168 2.60 -8.89 10.58
N ILE A 169 3.49 -9.60 9.89
CA ILE A 169 4.16 -9.10 8.68
C ILE A 169 3.13 -8.79 7.60
N ALA A 170 2.14 -9.66 7.41
CA ALA A 170 1.09 -9.47 6.42
C ALA A 170 0.21 -8.25 6.75
N ALA A 171 -0.14 -8.03 8.02
CA ALA A 171 -0.86 -6.83 8.48
C ALA A 171 -0.04 -5.54 8.28
N PHE A 172 1.27 -5.60 8.55
CA PHE A 172 2.17 -4.47 8.28
C PHE A 172 2.26 -4.14 6.79
N ALA A 173 2.48 -5.17 5.95
CA ALA A 173 2.51 -5.01 4.50
C ALA A 173 1.20 -4.42 3.99
N TYR A 174 0.07 -4.91 4.47
CA TYR A 174 -1.25 -4.37 4.16
C TYR A 174 -1.35 -2.87 4.43
N ASN A 175 -0.86 -2.40 5.58
CA ASN A 175 -0.83 -0.97 5.89
C ASN A 175 0.07 -0.18 4.93
N ALA A 176 1.28 -0.69 4.65
CA ALA A 176 2.21 -0.04 3.73
C ALA A 176 1.59 0.09 2.32
N PHE A 177 1.06 -0.99 1.77
CA PHE A 177 0.39 -0.96 0.47
C PHE A 177 -0.85 -0.06 0.49
N SER A 178 -1.65 -0.06 1.55
CA SER A 178 -2.85 0.80 1.65
C SER A 178 -2.48 2.29 1.58
N VAL A 179 -1.41 2.68 2.27
CA VAL A 179 -0.89 4.05 2.25
C VAL A 179 -0.34 4.39 0.87
N MET A 180 0.53 3.55 0.30
CA MET A 180 1.12 3.80 -1.01
C MET A 180 0.04 3.89 -2.10
N THR A 181 -0.93 2.98 -2.10
CA THR A 181 -2.03 2.97 -3.06
C THR A 181 -2.85 4.25 -3.00
N ARG A 182 -3.18 4.71 -1.80
CA ARG A 182 -3.94 5.95 -1.61
C ARG A 182 -3.14 7.19 -2.03
N VAL A 183 -1.85 7.25 -1.67
CA VAL A 183 -1.01 8.41 -1.97
C VAL A 183 -0.72 8.51 -3.47
N VAL A 184 -0.36 7.41 -4.12
CA VAL A 184 -0.11 7.39 -5.58
C VAL A 184 -1.40 7.59 -6.36
N GLY A 185 -2.49 6.93 -5.96
CA GLY A 185 -3.80 7.11 -6.58
C GLY A 185 -4.25 8.57 -6.56
N GLY A 186 -4.09 9.25 -5.43
CA GLY A 186 -4.41 10.68 -5.30
C GLY A 186 -3.43 11.61 -6.02
N ALA A 187 -2.13 11.31 -6.02
CA ALA A 187 -1.11 12.15 -6.66
C ALA A 187 -1.20 12.12 -8.20
N LEU A 188 -1.65 11.01 -8.77
CA LEU A 188 -1.73 10.79 -10.22
C LEU A 188 -3.17 10.84 -10.76
N ASP A 189 -4.16 11.12 -9.91
CA ASP A 189 -5.59 11.11 -10.23
C ASP A 189 -6.03 9.83 -10.97
N LEU A 190 -5.65 8.68 -10.42
CA LEU A 190 -5.90 7.38 -11.04
C LEU A 190 -7.38 6.97 -10.94
N ASP A 191 -7.90 6.37 -12.01
CA ASP A 191 -9.20 5.72 -11.98
C ASP A 191 -9.19 4.45 -11.12
N ALA A 192 -10.37 3.94 -10.77
CA ALA A 192 -10.51 2.76 -9.92
C ALA A 192 -9.76 1.53 -10.48
N ARG A 193 -9.74 1.37 -11.80
CA ARG A 193 -9.08 0.23 -12.47
C ARG A 193 -7.56 0.30 -12.36
N ASP A 194 -6.99 1.49 -12.43
CA ASP A 194 -5.56 1.72 -12.30
C ASP A 194 -5.13 1.59 -10.83
N VAL A 195 -5.97 2.05 -9.88
CA VAL A 195 -5.78 1.86 -8.44
C VAL A 195 -5.77 0.38 -8.05
N ASP A 196 -6.71 -0.43 -8.56
CA ASP A 196 -6.81 -1.86 -8.25
C ASP A 196 -5.54 -2.65 -8.62
N ARG A 197 -4.81 -2.21 -9.64
CA ARG A 197 -3.60 -2.86 -10.14
C ARG A 197 -2.34 -2.41 -9.43
N LEU A 198 -2.37 -1.24 -8.82
CA LEU A 198 -1.23 -0.57 -8.24
C LEU A 198 -0.48 -1.41 -7.18
N PRO A 199 -1.14 -2.17 -6.28
CA PRO A 199 -0.44 -3.00 -5.30
C PRO A 199 0.49 -4.02 -5.95
N SER A 200 0.03 -4.68 -7.03
CA SER A 200 0.85 -5.66 -7.76
C SER A 200 2.05 -5.01 -8.44
N LEU A 201 1.87 -3.82 -9.03
CA LEU A 201 2.95 -3.08 -9.69
C LEU A 201 4.02 -2.65 -8.68
N ILE A 202 3.61 -2.16 -7.51
CA ILE A 202 4.53 -1.80 -6.43
C ILE A 202 5.29 -3.04 -5.95
N ALA A 203 4.60 -4.16 -5.72
CA ALA A 203 5.22 -5.40 -5.26
C ALA A 203 6.27 -5.93 -6.26
N ASP A 204 5.96 -5.93 -7.55
CA ASP A 204 6.89 -6.35 -8.60
C ASP A 204 8.09 -5.41 -8.70
N GLY A 205 7.85 -4.10 -8.62
CA GLY A 205 8.90 -3.09 -8.64
C GLY A 205 9.88 -3.26 -7.48
N VAL A 206 9.37 -3.47 -6.26
CA VAL A 206 10.19 -3.78 -5.09
C VAL A 206 10.97 -5.07 -5.30
N THR A 207 10.30 -6.15 -5.73
CA THR A 207 10.95 -7.45 -5.96
C THR A 207 12.09 -7.36 -6.97
N ALA A 208 11.89 -6.60 -8.06
CA ALA A 208 12.87 -6.45 -9.13
C ALA A 208 14.08 -5.59 -8.73
N THR A 209 13.93 -4.65 -7.79
CA THR A 209 14.95 -3.65 -7.46
C THR A 209 15.61 -3.85 -6.09
N TYR A 210 14.95 -4.54 -5.16
CA TYR A 210 15.37 -4.66 -3.77
C TYR A 210 16.80 -5.18 -3.62
N ALA A 211 17.15 -6.29 -4.28
CA ALA A 211 18.49 -6.87 -4.16
C ALA A 211 19.59 -5.90 -4.63
N GLY A 212 19.38 -5.23 -5.77
CA GLY A 212 20.33 -4.24 -6.28
C GLY A 212 20.43 -3.01 -5.36
N MET A 213 19.30 -2.58 -4.79
CA MET A 213 19.25 -1.47 -3.83
C MET A 213 20.01 -1.79 -2.54
N MET A 214 19.87 -3.01 -2.01
CA MET A 214 20.58 -3.46 -0.80
C MET A 214 22.09 -3.63 -1.02
N ILE A 215 22.53 -3.82 -2.26
CA ILE A 215 23.96 -3.81 -2.63
C ILE A 215 24.49 -2.38 -2.76
N ALA A 216 23.69 -1.50 -3.37
CA ALA A 216 24.11 -0.14 -3.71
C ALA A 216 24.05 0.84 -2.52
N LEU A 217 23.17 0.61 -1.55
CA LEU A 217 22.94 1.52 -0.42
C LEU A 217 23.38 0.89 0.91
N PRO A 218 24.28 1.55 1.67
CA PRO A 218 24.65 1.09 3.01
C PRO A 218 23.45 1.06 3.96
N PRO A 219 23.41 0.14 4.94
CA PRO A 219 22.33 0.06 5.94
C PRO A 219 22.06 1.37 6.68
N ASP A 220 23.10 2.15 6.99
CA ASP A 220 22.99 3.40 7.74
C ASP A 220 22.16 4.47 7.02
N TRP A 221 22.03 4.37 5.68
CA TRP A 221 21.20 5.29 4.90
C TRP A 221 19.71 5.09 5.15
N TRP A 222 19.32 3.92 5.67
CA TRP A 222 17.94 3.61 6.04
C TRP A 222 17.59 4.11 7.45
N GLN A 223 18.56 4.15 8.37
CA GLN A 223 18.36 4.55 9.77
C GLN A 223 17.76 5.96 9.93
N ARG A 224 18.03 6.87 8.98
CA ARG A 224 17.46 8.22 8.98
C ARG A 224 15.93 8.22 8.91
N TYR A 225 15.31 7.15 8.41
CA TYR A 225 13.85 7.02 8.31
C TYR A 225 13.22 6.44 9.58
N ASP A 226 13.99 5.74 10.43
CA ASP A 226 13.48 5.04 11.62
C ASP A 226 12.88 5.99 12.68
N GLN A 227 13.36 7.24 12.72
CA GLN A 227 12.94 8.25 13.71
C GLN A 227 12.15 9.40 13.08
N LEU A 228 11.70 9.27 11.83
CA LEU A 228 10.93 10.34 11.18
C LEU A 228 9.52 10.43 11.75
N PRO A 229 9.03 11.64 12.05
CA PRO A 229 7.62 11.87 12.32
C PRO A 229 6.76 11.41 11.13
N ALA A 230 5.58 10.86 11.43
CA ALA A 230 4.63 10.38 10.41
C ALA A 230 4.22 11.48 9.42
N THR A 231 4.19 12.74 9.85
CA THR A 231 3.91 13.91 9.01
C THR A 231 4.99 14.10 7.95
N THR A 232 6.26 14.08 8.34
CA THR A 232 7.41 14.22 7.44
C THR A 232 7.49 13.04 6.49
N LEU A 233 7.33 11.81 6.99
CA LEU A 233 7.30 10.61 6.14
C LEU A 233 6.16 10.70 5.12
N GLY A 234 4.98 11.17 5.53
CA GLY A 234 3.85 11.38 4.65
C GLY A 234 4.05 12.48 3.59
N GLN A 235 4.93 13.46 3.82
CA GLN A 235 5.33 14.44 2.80
C GLN A 235 6.29 13.80 1.79
N ILE A 236 7.30 13.06 2.27
CA ILE A 236 8.26 12.36 1.41
C ILE A 236 7.53 11.38 0.48
N VAL A 237 6.63 10.56 1.02
CA VAL A 237 5.86 9.59 0.22
C VAL A 237 5.00 10.30 -0.83
N ARG A 238 4.40 11.46 -0.50
CA ARG A 238 3.62 12.27 -1.45
C ARG A 238 4.46 12.81 -2.59
N MET A 239 5.66 13.31 -2.30
CA MET A 239 6.57 13.77 -3.35
C MET A 239 6.99 12.62 -4.27
N LEU A 240 7.37 11.48 -3.69
CA LEU A 240 7.81 10.32 -4.46
C LEU A 240 6.69 9.73 -5.33
N ALA A 241 5.44 9.84 -4.88
CA ALA A 241 4.30 9.25 -5.55
C ALA A 241 4.06 9.75 -6.98
N VAL A 242 4.41 11.00 -7.28
CA VAL A 242 4.27 11.59 -8.64
C VAL A 242 5.19 10.90 -9.65
N HIS A 243 6.25 10.26 -9.18
CA HIS A 243 7.24 9.59 -10.04
C HIS A 243 6.95 8.12 -10.27
N VAL A 244 5.89 7.58 -9.66
CA VAL A 244 5.40 6.26 -10.03
C VAL A 244 4.74 6.38 -11.40
N ASP A 245 5.22 5.63 -12.39
CA ASP A 245 4.55 5.53 -13.69
C ASP A 245 3.94 4.13 -13.87
N PRO A 246 2.65 3.93 -13.50
CA PRO A 246 1.96 2.66 -13.68
C PRO A 246 1.86 2.23 -15.16
N ARG A 247 2.00 3.17 -16.10
CA ARG A 247 1.90 2.92 -17.55
C ARG A 247 3.26 2.49 -18.14
N SER A 248 4.38 2.93 -17.57
CA SER A 248 5.71 2.43 -17.95
C SER A 248 5.86 0.93 -17.70
N GLU A 249 5.37 0.43 -16.56
CA GLU A 249 5.40 -0.99 -16.24
C GLU A 249 4.45 -1.80 -17.14
N ARG A 250 3.34 -1.19 -17.62
CA ARG A 250 2.51 -1.77 -18.70
C ARG A 250 3.30 -1.91 -20.00
N ARG A 251 4.08 -0.89 -20.39
CA ARG A 251 4.95 -0.95 -21.57
C ARG A 251 6.03 -2.01 -21.39
N ARG A 252 6.72 -2.04 -20.25
CA ARG A 252 7.73 -3.06 -19.92
C ARG A 252 7.17 -4.49 -19.97
N ARG A 253 5.97 -4.72 -19.42
CA ARG A 253 5.28 -6.02 -19.54
C ARG A 253 4.85 -6.33 -20.97
N ARG A 254 4.42 -5.34 -21.75
CA ARG A 254 4.10 -5.49 -23.17
C ARG A 254 5.36 -5.83 -23.97
N ASP A 255 6.48 -5.19 -23.68
CA ASP A 255 7.78 -5.40 -24.32
C ASP A 255 8.35 -6.76 -23.97
N ASN A 256 8.19 -7.22 -22.72
CA ASN A 256 8.49 -8.59 -22.31
C ASN A 256 7.52 -9.63 -22.93
N ARG A 257 6.32 -9.20 -23.34
CA ARG A 257 5.35 -10.01 -24.12
C ARG A 257 5.52 -9.88 -25.64
N LEU A 258 6.35 -8.97 -26.12
CA LEU A 258 6.64 -8.90 -27.54
C LEU A 258 7.32 -10.21 -27.94
N SER A 259 6.84 -10.82 -29.01
CA SER A 259 7.49 -11.97 -29.60
C SER A 259 8.98 -11.67 -29.81
N ALA A 260 9.84 -12.67 -29.64
CA ALA A 260 11.28 -12.54 -29.86
C ALA A 260 11.62 -11.85 -31.20
N LYS A 261 10.76 -12.03 -32.22
CA LYS A 261 10.85 -11.36 -33.53
C LYS A 261 10.72 -9.83 -33.45
N SER A 262 9.79 -9.32 -32.66
CA SER A 262 9.55 -7.88 -32.48
C SER A 262 10.62 -7.23 -31.61
N GLN A 263 11.11 -7.93 -30.59
CA GLN A 263 12.27 -7.47 -29.80
C GLN A 263 13.55 -7.42 -30.67
N ALA A 264 13.73 -8.40 -31.56
CA ALA A 264 14.85 -8.40 -32.50
C ALA A 264 14.78 -7.23 -33.50
N LEU A 265 13.58 -6.87 -33.98
CA LEU A 265 13.38 -5.71 -34.86
C LEU A 265 13.69 -4.38 -34.17
N LEU A 266 13.24 -4.20 -32.91
CA LEU A 266 13.56 -2.99 -32.14
C LEU A 266 15.06 -2.87 -31.88
N ARG A 267 15.73 -3.98 -31.50
CA ARG A 267 17.19 -4.01 -31.35
C ARG A 267 17.89 -3.67 -32.66
N ALA A 268 17.43 -4.21 -33.80
CA ALA A 268 17.99 -3.91 -35.11
C ALA A 268 17.85 -2.42 -35.49
N ALA A 269 16.69 -1.81 -35.24
CA ALA A 269 16.47 -0.39 -35.50
C ALA A 269 17.34 0.52 -34.60
N THR A 270 17.49 0.18 -33.32
CA THR A 270 18.42 0.90 -32.43
C THR A 270 19.87 0.75 -32.89
N LEU A 271 20.26 -0.43 -33.36
CA LEU A 271 21.59 -0.69 -33.90
C LEU A 271 21.85 0.09 -35.21
N GLU A 272 20.89 0.16 -36.13
CA GLU A 272 21.02 0.98 -37.34
C GLU A 272 21.22 2.46 -37.02
N ARG A 273 20.54 2.96 -35.98
CA ARG A 273 20.67 4.34 -35.51
C ARG A 273 21.99 4.62 -34.80
N LEU A 274 22.59 3.62 -34.13
CA LEU A 274 23.95 3.74 -33.57
C LEU A 274 25.04 3.63 -34.63
N MET A 275 24.72 3.03 -35.78
CA MET A 275 25.65 2.86 -36.90
C MET A 275 25.64 4.03 -37.90
N HIS A 276 24.55 4.80 -37.94
CA HIS A 276 24.48 6.03 -38.74
C HIS A 276 25.00 7.19 -37.90
N ASP A 277 26.21 7.64 -38.22
CA ASP A 277 26.76 8.93 -37.83
C ASP A 277 26.07 10.01 -38.67
N ASP A 278 24.77 10.20 -38.46
CA ASP A 278 24.08 11.37 -38.97
C ASP A 278 24.70 12.53 -38.19
N GLY A 279 25.48 13.38 -38.86
CA GLY A 279 26.29 14.46 -38.28
C GLY A 279 25.49 15.58 -37.60
N ASP A 280 24.49 15.21 -36.80
CA ASP A 280 23.80 16.03 -35.84
C ASP A 280 24.78 16.50 -34.77
N ASP A 281 24.58 17.76 -34.38
CA ASP A 281 25.35 18.46 -33.37
C ASP A 281 25.57 17.56 -32.13
N PRO A 282 26.82 17.25 -31.73
CA PRO A 282 27.12 16.38 -30.59
C PRO A 282 26.55 16.92 -29.27
N ALA A 283 26.16 18.20 -29.23
CA ALA A 283 25.45 18.81 -28.11
C ALA A 283 23.95 18.45 -28.04
N ALA A 284 23.33 18.02 -29.15
CA ALA A 284 21.89 17.75 -29.24
C ALA A 284 21.52 16.27 -29.02
N ASN A 285 22.47 15.34 -29.18
CA ASN A 285 22.22 13.91 -29.11
C ASN A 285 23.10 13.24 -28.03
N VAL A 286 22.54 13.10 -26.83
CA VAL A 286 23.19 12.63 -25.58
C VAL A 286 23.76 11.20 -25.68
N PHE A 287 23.38 10.44 -26.71
CA PHE A 287 23.87 9.08 -26.97
C PHE A 287 24.88 8.98 -28.12
N SER A 288 25.41 10.09 -28.64
CA SER A 288 26.39 10.11 -29.74
C SER A 288 27.80 9.74 -29.27
N LEU A 289 27.96 8.55 -28.67
CA LEU A 289 29.29 7.96 -28.56
C LEU A 289 29.70 7.50 -29.96
N ARG A 290 30.79 8.09 -30.47
CA ARG A 290 31.42 7.67 -31.73
C ARG A 290 31.58 6.15 -31.70
N THR A 291 30.97 5.44 -32.66
CA THR A 291 30.93 3.98 -32.65
C THR A 291 31.93 3.40 -33.66
N ILE A 292 32.81 2.51 -33.21
CA ILE A 292 33.77 1.79 -34.04
C ILE A 292 33.30 0.35 -34.19
N ALA A 293 32.94 -0.04 -35.41
CA ALA A 293 32.64 -1.43 -35.74
C ALA A 293 33.92 -2.24 -35.93
N MET A 294 33.99 -3.43 -35.33
CA MET A 294 35.14 -4.32 -35.40
C MET A 294 34.69 -5.76 -35.55
N ALA A 295 35.25 -6.50 -36.51
CA ALA A 295 34.88 -7.90 -36.68
C ALA A 295 35.41 -8.76 -35.53
N THR A 296 34.71 -9.85 -35.21
CA THR A 296 35.07 -10.77 -34.12
C THR A 296 36.47 -11.36 -34.31
N ARG A 297 36.89 -11.57 -35.56
CA ARG A 297 38.26 -12.02 -35.92
C ARG A 297 39.34 -10.99 -35.57
N ASP A 298 39.02 -9.71 -35.69
CA ASP A 298 39.93 -8.60 -35.42
C ASP A 298 40.00 -8.35 -33.90
N PHE A 299 38.86 -8.52 -33.22
CA PHE A 299 38.80 -8.54 -31.76
C PHE A 299 39.62 -9.69 -31.16
N SER A 300 39.46 -10.92 -31.68
CA SER A 300 40.15 -12.09 -31.16
C SER A 300 41.66 -12.09 -31.42
N SER A 301 42.10 -11.47 -32.52
CA SER A 301 43.52 -11.37 -32.86
C SER A 301 44.26 -10.28 -32.09
N ASN A 302 43.57 -9.20 -31.68
CA ASN A 302 44.16 -8.14 -30.89
C ASN A 302 43.15 -7.48 -29.92
N PRO A 303 42.83 -8.14 -28.80
CA PRO A 303 41.88 -7.60 -27.82
C PRO A 303 42.40 -6.31 -27.16
N SER A 304 43.71 -6.13 -27.06
CA SER A 304 44.31 -4.91 -26.51
C SER A 304 44.03 -3.68 -27.38
N LYS A 305 43.94 -3.83 -28.71
CA LYS A 305 43.55 -2.74 -29.62
C LYS A 305 42.09 -2.34 -29.41
N ALA A 306 41.21 -3.32 -29.20
CA ALA A 306 39.82 -3.09 -28.87
C ALA A 306 39.63 -2.30 -27.57
N LEU A 307 40.38 -2.66 -26.52
CA LEU A 307 40.34 -1.95 -25.24
C LEU A 307 40.86 -0.52 -25.33
N ARG A 308 41.90 -0.27 -26.15
CA ARG A 308 42.38 1.09 -26.42
C ARG A 308 41.32 1.93 -27.14
N HIS A 309 40.67 1.37 -28.15
CA HIS A 309 39.57 2.04 -28.85
C HIS A 309 38.36 2.28 -27.93
N ALA A 310 38.07 1.35 -27.01
CA ALA A 310 36.98 1.47 -26.05
C ALA A 310 37.17 2.61 -25.05
N GLY A 311 38.39 3.15 -24.91
CA GLY A 311 38.68 4.33 -24.08
C GLY A 311 38.31 5.68 -24.72
N GLU A 312 38.06 5.71 -26.03
CA GLU A 312 37.75 6.94 -26.78
C GLU A 312 36.42 6.86 -27.54
N ALA A 313 35.88 5.66 -27.74
CA ALA A 313 34.75 5.37 -28.60
C ALA A 313 34.04 4.08 -28.17
N LEU A 314 32.77 3.93 -28.50
CA LEU A 314 32.03 2.69 -28.27
C LEU A 314 32.45 1.65 -29.31
N VAL A 315 32.96 0.51 -28.87
CA VAL A 315 33.49 -0.52 -29.77
C VAL A 315 32.47 -1.64 -29.95
N MET A 316 31.90 -1.73 -31.14
CA MET A 316 30.90 -2.73 -31.50
C MET A 316 31.55 -3.94 -32.16
N VAL A 317 31.52 -5.08 -31.50
CA VAL A 317 32.04 -6.35 -32.03
C VAL A 317 30.99 -7.00 -32.91
N THR A 318 31.33 -7.29 -34.17
CA THR A 318 30.43 -7.89 -35.16
C THR A 318 30.88 -9.29 -35.59
N LYS A 319 29.94 -10.22 -35.78
CA LYS A 319 30.16 -11.55 -36.37
C LYS A 319 29.28 -11.66 -37.61
N TYR A 320 29.87 -11.91 -38.78
CA TYR A 320 29.14 -11.89 -40.07
C TYR A 320 28.34 -10.60 -40.27
N ASN A 321 28.95 -9.45 -39.97
CA ASN A 321 28.33 -8.13 -40.03
C ASN A 321 27.11 -7.94 -39.10
N ARG A 322 26.92 -8.82 -38.11
CA ARG A 322 25.90 -8.68 -37.07
C ARG A 322 26.56 -8.35 -35.73
N PRO A 323 26.10 -7.32 -35.00
CA PRO A 323 26.66 -6.98 -33.70
C PRO A 323 26.35 -8.06 -32.67
N ILE A 324 27.36 -8.44 -31.90
CA ILE A 324 27.28 -9.49 -30.87
C ILE A 324 27.68 -8.98 -29.48
N ALA A 325 28.45 -7.90 -29.39
CA ALA A 325 28.85 -7.28 -28.14
C ALA A 325 29.17 -5.80 -28.35
N LEU A 326 29.00 -5.01 -27.29
CA LEU A 326 29.47 -3.63 -27.19
C LEU A 326 30.48 -3.53 -26.06
N LEU A 327 31.61 -2.90 -26.35
CA LEU A 327 32.65 -2.58 -25.40
C LEU A 327 32.63 -1.07 -25.18
N VAL A 328 32.64 -0.67 -23.92
CA VAL A 328 32.63 0.72 -23.50
C VAL A 328 33.59 0.87 -22.33
N SER A 329 34.23 2.03 -22.18
CA SER A 329 35.10 2.29 -21.03
C SER A 329 34.29 2.26 -19.73
N ILE A 330 34.95 1.92 -18.61
CA ILE A 330 34.30 1.99 -17.29
C ILE A 330 33.86 3.42 -16.98
N ASP A 331 34.63 4.42 -17.42
CA ASP A 331 34.33 5.83 -17.20
C ASP A 331 33.08 6.27 -17.98
N ASP A 332 32.96 5.87 -19.26
CA ASP A 332 31.76 6.14 -20.06
C ASP A 332 30.56 5.34 -19.58
N TRP A 333 30.76 4.11 -19.11
CA TRP A 333 29.69 3.33 -18.48
C TRP A 333 29.17 4.01 -17.22
N ASN A 334 30.07 4.49 -16.37
CA ASN A 334 29.74 5.25 -15.16
C ASN A 334 29.10 6.59 -15.49
N ARG A 335 29.57 7.28 -16.55
CA ARG A 335 28.96 8.51 -17.07
C ARG A 335 27.55 8.27 -17.58
N LEU A 336 27.33 7.26 -18.43
CA LEU A 336 26.01 6.90 -18.95
C LEU A 336 25.05 6.50 -17.82
N LEU A 337 25.52 5.72 -16.84
CA LEU A 337 24.75 5.41 -15.64
C LEU A 337 24.48 6.64 -14.79
N GLY A 338 25.46 7.54 -14.65
CA GLY A 338 25.37 8.81 -13.94
C GLY A 338 24.37 9.75 -14.59
N GLU A 339 24.40 9.90 -15.91
CA GLU A 339 23.50 10.74 -16.68
C GLU A 339 22.07 10.16 -16.73
N VAL A 340 21.90 8.84 -16.78
CA VAL A 340 20.58 8.19 -16.61
C VAL A 340 20.06 8.41 -15.18
N ARG A 341 20.94 8.35 -14.18
CA ARG A 341 20.61 8.68 -12.79
C ARG A 341 20.25 10.16 -12.64
N GLU A 342 20.99 11.08 -13.25
CA GLU A 342 20.71 12.52 -13.23
C GLU A 342 19.49 12.88 -14.06
N THR A 343 19.23 12.31 -15.24
CA THR A 343 17.93 12.54 -15.92
C THR A 343 16.76 11.99 -15.13
N SER A 344 16.97 10.94 -14.32
CA SER A 344 15.98 10.46 -13.36
C SER A 344 15.88 11.36 -12.12
N PHE A 345 17.01 11.86 -11.59
CA PHE A 345 17.11 12.70 -10.40
C PHE A 345 16.73 14.16 -10.64
N THR A 346 17.11 14.78 -11.74
CA THR A 346 16.70 16.12 -12.19
C THR A 346 15.21 16.15 -12.53
N ARG A 347 14.61 14.99 -12.87
CA ARG A 347 13.13 14.83 -12.87
C ARG A 347 12.54 14.69 -11.46
N LEU A 348 13.30 14.20 -10.48
CA LEU A 348 12.91 14.04 -9.07
C LEU A 348 13.22 15.28 -8.20
N SER A 349 14.11 16.17 -8.64
CA SER A 349 14.55 17.35 -7.91
C SER A 349 13.92 18.62 -8.50
N PHE A 350 12.60 18.72 -8.36
CA PHE A 350 11.96 20.02 -8.24
C PHE A 350 11.27 20.09 -6.87
N ASP A 351 11.77 21.01 -6.04
CA ASP A 351 11.24 21.53 -4.78
C ASP A 351 11.05 20.60 -3.56
N ALA A 352 12.17 20.06 -3.04
CA ALA A 352 12.28 19.78 -1.61
C ALA A 352 13.60 20.22 -0.99
N ALA A 353 14.12 21.34 -1.47
CA ALA A 353 15.18 22.09 -0.81
C ALA A 353 14.72 23.51 -0.51
N VAL A 354 13.66 23.66 0.29
CA VAL A 354 13.52 24.84 1.15
C VAL A 354 13.79 24.36 2.57
N THR A 355 15.06 24.40 2.94
CA THR A 355 15.50 24.32 4.33
C THR A 355 15.13 25.64 5.00
N PRO A 356 14.42 25.67 6.15
CA PRO A 356 14.19 26.92 6.86
C PRO A 356 15.41 27.24 7.73
N GLN A 357 16.46 27.82 7.15
CA GLN A 357 17.51 28.49 7.92
C GLN A 357 17.98 29.75 7.18
N GLY A 358 17.64 30.91 7.75
CA GLY A 358 18.18 32.18 7.31
C GLY A 358 17.26 33.37 7.52
N VAL A 359 16.76 33.59 8.76
CA VAL A 359 16.35 34.94 9.15
C VAL A 359 17.62 35.80 9.17
N ARG A 360 17.92 36.44 8.04
CA ARG A 360 18.85 37.57 8.00
C ARG A 360 18.06 38.81 8.39
N ALA A 361 18.38 39.33 9.57
CA ALA A 361 18.04 40.67 9.99
C ALA A 361 18.44 41.66 8.89
N VAL A 362 17.46 42.28 8.26
CA VAL A 362 17.68 43.47 7.44
C VAL A 362 17.85 44.61 8.43
N GLY A 363 19.06 45.17 8.45
CA GLY A 363 19.46 46.27 9.31
C GLY A 363 18.58 47.50 9.09
N LEU A 364 18.16 48.10 10.21
CA LEU A 364 17.73 49.47 10.29
C LEU A 364 18.88 50.37 9.82
N GLY A 365 18.79 50.84 8.58
CA GLY A 365 19.58 51.96 8.10
C GLY A 365 19.04 53.24 8.70
N GLU A 366 19.82 53.85 9.58
CA GLU A 366 19.67 55.23 9.99
C GLU A 366 19.62 56.14 8.76
N LEU A 367 18.52 56.90 8.63
CA LEU A 367 18.52 58.16 7.88
C LEU A 367 18.11 59.25 8.87
N SER A 368 19.10 60.01 9.29
CA SER A 368 18.96 61.22 10.09
C SER A 368 19.32 62.44 9.24
N ARG A 369 18.49 63.49 9.36
CA ARG A 369 18.66 64.90 8.96
C ARG A 369 18.34 65.21 7.49
N VAL A 370 17.56 66.25 7.15
CA VAL A 370 17.25 67.55 7.80
C VAL A 370 15.75 67.84 7.73
#